data_AF-A0A6B0SM22-F1
#
_entry.id   AF-A0A6B0SM22-F1
#
_cell.length_a   1.000
_cell.length_b   1.000
_cell.length_c   1.000
_cell.angle_alpha   90.00
_cell.angle_beta   90.00
_cell.angle_gamma   90.00
#
_symmetry.space_group_name_H-M   'P 1'
#
loop_
_entity.id
_entity.type
_entity.pdbx_description
1 polymer ?
#
loop_
_entity_poly.entity_id
_entity_poly.type
_entity_poly.pdbx_seq_one_letter_code
_entity_poly.pdbx_strand_id
1 'polypeptide(L)'
;MATSYGPLSIWAVIVAGGLATFAIRLSFIHLFGRVDEVPPWLERALVYVPAAVLAALVAPDFAPASATVEAAITPELLGGAAAVAAAWKTEDVLWTVAAGMVGLHVARFLL
;
A
#
# COMPACT_ATOMS: atom_id res chain seq x y z
N MET A 1 -20.47 11.37 12.96
CA MET A 1 -21.07 10.03 12.87
C MET A 1 -20.45 9.19 13.99
N ALA A 2 -21.01 9.22 15.20
CA ALA A 2 -20.54 8.36 16.29
C ALA A 2 -21.01 6.95 15.96
N THR A 3 -20.07 6.03 15.74
CA THR A 3 -20.37 4.65 15.39
C THR A 3 -21.25 4.02 16.46
N SER A 4 -22.47 3.62 16.10
CA SER A 4 -23.48 2.95 16.96
C SER A 4 -23.08 1.50 17.24
N TYR A 5 -21.85 1.28 17.72
CA TYR A 5 -21.35 -0.04 18.10
C TYR A 5 -21.37 -0.14 19.62
N GLY A 6 -21.99 -1.20 20.13
CA GLY A 6 -22.01 -1.46 21.57
C GLY A 6 -20.61 -1.75 22.10
N PRO A 7 -20.31 -1.49 23.39
CA PRO A 7 -19.00 -1.77 23.97
C PRO A 7 -18.53 -3.21 23.74
N LEU A 8 -19.46 -4.16 23.78
CA LEU A 8 -19.18 -5.58 23.58
C LEU A 8 -18.73 -5.90 22.15
N SER A 9 -19.28 -5.24 21.12
CA SER A 9 -18.86 -5.47 19.74
C SER A 9 -17.47 -4.88 19.48
N ILE A 10 -17.16 -3.73 20.08
CA ILE A 10 -15.80 -3.14 20.01
C ILE A 10 -14.79 -4.10 20.65
N TRP A 11 -15.05 -4.58 21.86
CA TRP A 11 -14.19 -5.55 22.53
C TRP A 11 -14.04 -6.85 21.75
N ALA A 12 -15.13 -7.36 21.17
CA ALA A 12 -15.07 -8.55 20.33
C ALA A 12 -14.15 -8.35 19.11
N VAL A 13 -14.22 -7.22 18.42
CA VAL A 13 -13.33 -6.91 17.28
C VAL A 13 -11.88 -6.77 17.73
N ILE A 14 -11.62 -6.11 18.86
CA ILE A 14 -10.26 -5.96 19.40
C ILE A 14 -9.66 -7.33 19.71
N VAL A 15 -10.39 -8.18 20.45
CA VAL A 15 -9.92 -9.52 20.83
C VAL A 15 -9.76 -10.39 19.58
N ALA A 16 -10.72 -10.38 18.66
CA ALA A 16 -10.64 -11.16 17.43
C ALA A 16 -9.46 -10.73 16.55
N GLY A 17 -9.26 -9.42 16.35
CA GLY A 17 -8.14 -8.87 15.59
C GLY A 17 -6.78 -9.16 16.24
N GLY A 18 -6.72 -9.05 17.57
CA GLY A 18 -5.53 -9.42 18.34
C GLY A 18 -5.20 -10.90 18.20
N LEU A 19 -6.19 -11.78 18.36
CA LEU A 19 -6.03 -13.22 18.24
C LEU A 19 -5.64 -13.64 16.82
N ALA A 20 -6.24 -13.04 15.79
CA ALA A 20 -5.90 -13.28 14.39
C ALA A 20 -4.45 -12.87 14.08
N THR A 21 -4.04 -11.67 14.51
CA THR A 21 -2.66 -11.18 14.31
C THR A 21 -1.65 -12.07 15.04
N PHE A 22 -1.98 -12.47 16.27
CA PHE A 22 -1.16 -13.37 17.05
C PHE A 22 -1.05 -14.76 16.42
N ALA A 23 -2.16 -15.32 15.93
CA ALA A 23 -2.19 -16.61 15.25
C ALA A 23 -1.34 -16.61 13.97
N ILE A 24 -1.38 -15.54 13.17
CA ILE A 24 -0.51 -15.38 12.00
C ILE A 24 0.95 -15.41 12.44
N ARG A 25 1.33 -14.61 13.45
CA ARG A 25 2.71 -14.54 13.95
C ARG A 25 3.16 -15.89 14.54
N LEU A 26 2.31 -16.56 15.31
CA LEU A 26 2.56 -17.88 15.90
C LEU A 26 2.75 -18.94 14.82
N SER A 27 1.99 -18.86 13.72
CA SER A 27 2.12 -19.80 12.59
C SER A 27 3.52 -19.76 12.00
N PHE A 28 4.11 -18.56 11.81
CA PHE A 28 5.49 -18.44 11.38
C PHE A 28 6.47 -19.00 12.42
N ILE A 29 6.36 -18.62 13.69
CA ILE A 29 7.26 -19.09 14.76
C ILE A 29 7.22 -20.63 14.89
N HIS A 30 6.03 -21.23 14.84
CA HIS A 30 5.87 -22.68 14.90
C HIS A 30 6.40 -23.38 13.62
N LEU A 31 6.23 -22.75 12.45
CA LEU A 31 6.78 -23.24 11.18
C LEU A 31 8.32 -23.20 11.17
N PHE A 32 8.93 -22.12 11.69
CA PHE A 32 10.38 -22.01 11.87
C PHE A 32 10.95 -23.06 12.84
N GLY A 33 10.13 -23.58 13.76
CA GLY A 33 10.52 -24.70 14.63
C GLY A 33 10.47 -26.09 13.97
N ARG A 34 9.93 -26.20 12.75
CA ARG A 34 9.86 -27.46 11.97
C ARG A 34 10.59 -27.40 10.63
N VAL A 35 10.90 -26.20 10.14
CA VAL A 35 11.62 -25.97 8.88
C VAL A 35 13.00 -25.47 9.26
N ASP A 36 13.98 -26.38 9.27
CA ASP A 36 15.35 -26.09 9.71
C ASP A 36 16.02 -24.96 8.90
N GLU A 37 15.63 -24.77 7.63
CA GLU A 37 16.14 -23.69 6.76
C GLU A 37 15.05 -23.10 5.87
N VAL A 38 14.91 -21.77 5.85
CA VAL A 38 14.03 -21.06 4.92
C VAL A 38 14.63 -21.14 3.52
N PRO A 39 13.85 -21.54 2.49
CA PRO A 39 14.36 -21.56 1.12
C PRO A 39 14.85 -20.17 0.67
N PRO A 40 16.00 -20.07 0.00
CA PRO A 40 16.61 -18.78 -0.36
C PRO A 40 15.76 -17.93 -1.34
N TRP A 41 14.84 -18.54 -2.08
CA TRP A 41 13.88 -17.80 -2.91
C TRP A 41 12.83 -17.08 -2.07
N LEU A 42 12.43 -17.67 -0.94
CA LEU A 42 11.42 -17.10 -0.05
C LEU A 42 12.01 -15.93 0.74
N GLU A 43 13.24 -16.07 1.23
CA GLU A 43 13.96 -14.99 1.91
C GLU A 43 14.09 -13.74 1.02
N ARG A 44 14.50 -13.94 -0.26
CA ARG A 44 14.54 -12.85 -1.23
C ARG A 44 13.17 -12.20 -1.44
N ALA A 45 12.10 -12.99 -1.54
CA ALA A 45 10.75 -12.45 -1.69
C ALA A 45 10.30 -11.65 -0.45
N LEU A 46 10.65 -12.11 0.76
CA LEU A 46 10.27 -11.46 2.02
C LEU A 46 10.90 -10.05 2.16
N VAL A 47 12.10 -9.83 1.64
CA VAL A 47 12.75 -8.51 1.64
C VAL A 47 11.95 -7.46 0.84
N TYR A 48 11.22 -7.88 -0.20
CA TYR A 48 10.41 -6.98 -1.03
C TYR A 48 8.98 -6.77 -0.49
N VAL A 49 8.58 -7.47 0.57
CA VAL A 49 7.22 -7.35 1.14
C VAL A 49 6.87 -5.91 1.51
N PRO A 50 7.70 -5.13 2.23
CA PRO A 50 7.34 -3.77 2.60
C PRO A 50 7.09 -2.87 1.38
N ALA A 51 7.95 -2.96 0.36
CA ALA A 51 7.79 -2.19 -0.87
C ALA A 51 6.55 -2.63 -1.66
N ALA A 52 6.30 -3.94 -1.74
CA ALA A 52 5.12 -4.48 -2.40
C ALA A 52 3.82 -4.08 -1.70
N VAL A 53 3.81 -4.04 -0.36
CA VAL A 53 2.65 -3.56 0.42
C VAL A 53 2.39 -2.09 0.16
N LEU A 54 3.42 -1.24 0.14
CA LEU A 54 3.26 0.17 -0.23
C LEU A 54 2.71 0.34 -1.65
N ALA A 55 3.23 -0.43 -2.62
CA ALA A 55 2.70 -0.43 -3.98
C ALA A 55 1.23 -0.88 -4.02
N ALA A 56 0.86 -1.93 -3.28
CA ALA A 56 -0.50 -2.44 -3.21
C ALA A 56 -1.48 -1.46 -2.55
N LEU A 57 -1.01 -0.62 -1.62
CA LEU A 57 -1.82 0.42 -0.99
C LEU A 57 -2.13 1.58 -1.95
N VAL A 58 -1.16 1.97 -2.79
CA VAL A 58 -1.31 3.14 -3.68
C VAL A 58 -1.85 2.76 -5.07
N ALA A 59 -1.54 1.56 -5.57
CA ALA A 59 -2.00 1.08 -6.88
C ALA A 59 -3.51 1.25 -7.18
N PRO A 60 -4.45 0.91 -6.26
CA PRO A 60 -5.88 1.04 -6.55
C PRO A 60 -6.32 2.49 -6.80
N ASP A 61 -5.62 3.48 -6.25
CA ASP A 61 -5.95 4.90 -6.44
C ASP A 61 -5.71 5.38 -7.88
N PHE A 62 -4.91 4.64 -8.66
CA PHE A 62 -4.68 4.93 -10.08
C PHE A 62 -5.68 4.25 -11.02
N ALA A 63 -6.56 3.39 -10.51
CA ALA A 63 -7.50 2.65 -11.36
C ALA A 63 -8.58 3.60 -11.91
N PRO A 64 -8.76 3.69 -13.24
CA PRO A 64 -9.79 4.54 -13.83
C PRO A 64 -11.19 3.96 -13.55
N ALA A 65 -12.17 4.83 -13.32
CA ALA A 65 -13.55 4.44 -13.03
C ALA A 65 -14.26 3.76 -14.21
N SER A 66 -13.75 3.93 -15.44
CA SER A 66 -14.27 3.27 -16.64
C SER A 66 -13.14 2.89 -17.60
N ALA A 67 -13.37 1.87 -18.43
CA ALA A 67 -12.37 1.33 -19.35
C ALA A 67 -12.20 2.15 -20.65
N THR A 68 -12.62 3.42 -20.67
CA THR A 68 -12.43 4.30 -21.83
C THR A 68 -11.07 4.99 -21.76
N VAL A 69 -10.49 5.30 -22.92
CA VAL A 69 -9.18 5.97 -23.02
C VAL A 69 -9.23 7.37 -22.41
N GLU A 70 -10.36 8.07 -22.53
CA GLU A 70 -10.58 9.38 -21.91
C GLU A 70 -10.63 9.29 -20.38
N ALA A 71 -11.18 8.21 -19.82
CA ALA A 71 -11.20 7.99 -18.38
C ALA A 71 -9.84 7.51 -17.82
N ALA A 72 -8.90 7.12 -18.68
CA ALA A 72 -7.56 6.71 -18.27
C ALA A 72 -6.65 7.90 -17.92
N ILE A 73 -6.92 9.10 -18.46
CA ILE A 73 -6.15 10.30 -18.13
C ILE A 73 -6.76 10.94 -16.89
N THR A 74 -6.40 10.41 -15.72
CA THR A 74 -6.78 10.98 -14.44
C THR A 74 -5.69 11.89 -13.88
N PRO A 75 -6.06 12.92 -13.08
CA PRO A 75 -5.08 13.72 -12.36
C PRO A 75 -4.16 12.88 -11.48
N GLU A 76 -4.67 11.80 -10.90
CA GLU A 76 -3.92 10.83 -10.11
C GLU A 76 -2.80 10.20 -10.94
N LEU A 77 -3.12 9.71 -12.15
CA LEU A 77 -2.12 9.11 -13.04
C LEU A 77 -1.02 10.11 -13.44
N LEU A 78 -1.40 11.36 -13.74
CA LEU A 78 -0.46 12.42 -14.10
C LEU A 78 0.45 12.80 -12.92
N GLY A 79 -0.11 12.91 -11.72
CA GLY A 79 0.67 13.14 -10.49
C GLY A 79 1.62 11.99 -10.18
N GLY A 80 1.15 10.75 -10.32
CA GLY A 80 1.99 9.54 -10.17
C GLY A 80 3.13 9.49 -11.18
N ALA A 81 2.86 9.80 -12.45
CA ALA A 81 3.89 9.87 -13.49
C ALA A 81 4.95 10.94 -13.18
N ALA A 82 4.54 12.10 -12.68
CA ALA A 82 5.47 13.15 -12.24
C ALA A 82 6.34 12.69 -11.05
N ALA A 83 5.75 11.98 -10.09
CA ALA A 83 6.49 11.42 -8.96
C ALA A 83 7.54 10.38 -9.43
N VAL A 84 7.17 9.48 -10.34
CA VAL A 84 8.09 8.47 -10.90
C VAL A 84 9.23 9.13 -11.70
N ALA A 85 8.91 10.13 -12.53
CA ALA A 85 9.91 10.86 -13.29
C ALA A 85 10.92 11.59 -12.38
N ALA A 86 10.44 12.20 -11.29
CA ALA A 86 11.30 12.80 -10.29
C ALA A 86 12.16 11.73 -9.58
N ALA A 87 11.59 10.57 -9.24
CA ALA A 87 12.29 9.50 -8.55
C ALA A 87 13.49 9.01 -9.34
N TRP A 88 13.30 8.80 -10.64
CA TRP A 88 14.37 8.39 -11.54
C TRP A 88 15.44 9.45 -11.74
N LYS A 89 15.13 10.73 -11.53
CA LYS A 89 16.09 11.80 -11.79
C LYS A 89 16.83 12.28 -10.56
N THR A 90 16.17 12.36 -9.41
CA THR A 90 16.73 12.95 -8.19
C THR A 90 17.18 11.91 -7.17
N GLU A 91 16.67 10.68 -7.25
CA GLU A 91 16.86 9.63 -6.22
C GLU A 91 16.52 10.12 -4.79
N ASP A 92 15.70 11.18 -4.68
CA ASP A 92 15.39 11.89 -3.44
C ASP A 92 13.88 11.84 -3.14
N VAL A 93 13.55 11.36 -1.93
CA VAL A 93 12.18 11.19 -1.45
C VAL A 93 11.44 12.53 -1.32
N LEU A 94 12.13 13.61 -0.96
CA LEU A 94 11.47 14.91 -0.83
C LEU A 94 11.05 15.47 -2.19
N TRP A 95 11.93 15.35 -3.18
CA TRP A 95 11.66 15.79 -4.55
C TRP A 95 10.56 14.96 -5.23
N THR A 96 10.51 13.66 -4.97
CA THR A 96 9.44 12.79 -5.49
C THR A 96 8.08 13.15 -4.95
N VAL A 97 7.96 13.36 -3.64
CA VAL A 97 6.71 13.78 -3.00
C VAL A 97 6.31 15.17 -3.50
N ALA A 98 7.24 16.12 -3.55
CA ALA A 98 6.95 17.48 -4.04
C ALA A 98 6.48 17.47 -5.50
N ALA A 99 7.19 16.76 -6.39
CA ALA A 99 6.82 16.66 -7.80
C ALA A 99 5.47 15.97 -8.00
N GLY A 100 5.20 14.89 -7.27
CA GLY A 100 3.91 14.20 -7.31
C GLY A 100 2.75 15.08 -6.84
N MET A 101 2.93 15.78 -5.72
CA MET A 101 1.91 16.68 -5.16
C MET A 101 1.62 17.87 -6.09
N VAL A 102 2.66 18.49 -6.65
CA VAL A 102 2.52 19.58 -7.62
C VAL A 102 1.87 19.07 -8.90
N GLY A 103 2.34 17.95 -9.44
CA GLY A 103 1.78 17.34 -10.65
C GLY A 103 0.30 17.00 -10.48
N LEU A 104 -0.07 16.39 -9.35
CA LEU A 104 -1.46 16.09 -9.02
C LEU A 104 -2.33 17.35 -8.95
N HIS A 105 -1.89 18.39 -8.23
CA HIS A 105 -2.66 19.62 -8.07
C HIS A 105 -2.81 20.39 -9.39
N VAL A 106 -1.74 20.46 -10.18
CA VAL A 106 -1.79 21.08 -11.50
C VAL A 106 -2.73 20.31 -12.43
N ALA A 107 -2.66 18.98 -12.44
CA ALA A 107 -3.54 18.15 -13.24
C ALA A 107 -5.01 18.30 -12.81
N ARG A 108 -5.30 18.32 -11.50
CA ARG A 108 -6.64 18.56 -10.95
C ARG A 108 -7.18 19.97 -11.21
N PHE A 109 -6.29 20.94 -11.41
CA PHE A 109 -6.70 22.30 -11.73
C PHE A 109 -7.04 22.47 -13.22
N LEU A 110 -6.40 21.69 -14.09
CA LEU A 110 -6.56 21.78 -15.55
C LEU A 110 -7.64 20.86 -16.12
N LEU A 111 -7.95 19.74 -15.44
CA LEU A 111 -8.98 18.75 -15.80
C LEU A 111 -10.23 18.93 -14.93
#